data_AF-A0A7Y5J3T3-F1
#
_entry.id   AF-A0A7Y5J3T3-F1
#
_cell.length_a   1.000
_cell.length_b   1.000
_cell.length_c   1.000
_cell.angle_alpha   90.00
_cell.angle_beta   90.00
_cell.angle_gamma   90.00
#
_symmetry.space_group_name_H-M   'P 1'
#
loop_
_entity.id
_entity.type
_entity.pdbx_description
1 polymer ?
#
loop_
_entity_poly.entity_id
_entity_poly.type
_entity_poly.pdbx_seq_one_letter_code
_entity_poly.pdbx_strand_id
1 'polypeptide(L)'
;MHREPPAKKIFISYTQADEAYLQDLKKQLFPIQRQGIVQTWDVSRLMPGEEGGVSTRRELQTAEIVLLLVSPDFMANEEVWNEEMKSAMARHEKDKTVVIPIIIRPILWQEAPFAKFKALPANGLPVSSWNNTDEAWLEVAEKIKLIADY
;
A
#
# COMPACT_ATOMS: atom_id res chain seq x y z
N MET A 1 -32.51 8.44 -5.02
CA MET A 1 -31.40 8.51 -4.06
C MET A 1 -30.28 7.61 -4.58
N HIS A 2 -29.25 8.16 -5.22
CA HIS A 2 -28.03 7.40 -5.50
C HIS A 2 -27.21 7.40 -4.20
N ARG A 3 -26.96 6.21 -3.64
CA ARG A 3 -25.93 6.06 -2.61
C ARG A 3 -24.59 6.19 -3.31
N GLU A 4 -23.74 7.12 -2.86
CA GLU A 4 -22.34 7.09 -3.25
C GLU A 4 -21.75 5.71 -2.89
N PRO A 5 -20.91 5.12 -3.76
CA PRO A 5 -20.27 3.86 -3.45
C PRO A 5 -19.42 4.01 -2.17
N PRO A 6 -19.31 2.95 -1.35
CA PRO A 6 -18.50 3.01 -0.14
C PRO A 6 -17.02 3.27 -0.49
N ALA A 7 -16.31 3.94 0.42
CA ALA A 7 -14.88 4.21 0.30
C ALA A 7 -14.08 2.92 0.01
N LYS A 8 -13.17 2.98 -0.96
CA LYS A 8 -12.28 1.86 -1.29
C LYS A 8 -11.37 1.54 -0.13
N LYS A 9 -11.34 0.27 0.27
CA LYS A 9 -10.47 -0.18 1.38
C LYS A 9 -9.03 -0.38 0.90
N ILE A 10 -8.10 0.35 1.51
CA ILE A 10 -6.68 0.28 1.24
C ILE A 10 -5.96 -0.34 2.43
N PHE A 11 -5.24 -1.44 2.21
CA PHE A 11 -4.29 -1.99 3.15
C PHE A 11 -2.87 -1.53 2.81
N ILE A 12 -2.11 -1.03 3.78
CA ILE A 12 -0.73 -0.57 3.57
C ILE A 12 0.23 -1.50 4.32
N SER A 13 1.02 -2.24 3.56
CA SER A 13 2.10 -3.10 4.06
C SER A 13 3.41 -2.32 4.06
N TYR A 14 4.10 -2.32 5.20
CA TYR A 14 5.35 -1.58 5.41
C TYR A 14 6.12 -2.21 6.57
N THR A 15 7.35 -1.75 6.82
CA THR A 15 8.12 -2.14 8.01
C THR A 15 8.24 -0.97 8.98
N GLN A 16 8.43 -1.26 10.27
CA GLN A 16 8.61 -0.20 11.28
C GLN A 16 9.78 0.74 10.94
N ALA A 17 10.82 0.26 10.27
CA ALA A 17 11.95 1.07 9.81
C ALA A 17 11.54 2.14 8.77
N ASP A 18 10.41 1.92 8.08
CA ASP A 18 9.87 2.78 7.03
C ASP A 18 8.63 3.59 7.49
N GLU A 19 8.35 3.67 8.80
CA GLU A 19 7.18 4.38 9.35
C GLU A 19 7.10 5.84 8.87
N ALA A 20 8.24 6.53 8.71
CA ALA A 20 8.26 7.90 8.18
C ALA A 20 7.64 8.00 6.79
N TYR A 21 7.94 7.06 5.88
CA TYR A 21 7.36 7.00 4.54
C TYR A 21 5.85 6.72 4.59
N LEU A 22 5.41 5.87 5.51
CA LEU A 22 3.98 5.63 5.74
C LEU A 22 3.26 6.92 6.14
N GLN A 23 3.83 7.69 7.06
CA GLN A 23 3.22 8.94 7.53
C GLN A 23 3.13 9.97 6.40
N ASP A 24 4.13 10.06 5.54
CA ASP A 24 4.10 10.98 4.39
C ASP A 24 3.05 10.56 3.36
N LEU A 25 2.96 9.26 3.06
CA LEU A 25 1.87 8.73 2.22
C LEU A 25 0.49 9.04 2.84
N LYS A 26 0.31 8.82 4.15
CA LYS A 26 -0.96 9.11 4.85
C LYS A 26 -1.36 10.58 4.73
N LYS A 27 -0.41 11.51 4.84
CA LYS A 27 -0.66 12.96 4.65
C LYS A 27 -1.16 13.25 3.22
N GLN A 28 -0.55 12.59 2.24
CA GLN A 28 -0.86 12.79 0.81
C GLN A 28 -2.18 12.15 0.39
N LEU A 29 -2.58 11.04 1.03
CA LEU A 29 -3.90 10.42 0.86
C LEU A 29 -5.01 11.10 1.67
N PHE A 30 -4.68 11.92 2.68
CA PHE A 30 -5.65 12.55 3.57
C PHE A 30 -6.75 13.35 2.84
N PRO A 31 -6.47 14.15 1.78
CA PRO A 31 -7.50 14.87 1.05
C PRO A 31 -8.59 13.96 0.46
N ILE A 32 -8.18 12.83 -0.15
CA ILE A 32 -9.13 11.89 -0.77
C ILE A 32 -9.79 10.96 0.27
N GLN A 33 -9.13 10.70 1.40
CA GLN A 33 -9.75 10.02 2.53
C GLN A 33 -10.85 10.89 3.17
N ARG A 34 -10.62 12.20 3.30
CA ARG A 34 -11.64 13.14 3.80
C ARG A 34 -12.86 13.25 2.87
N GLN A 35 -12.68 13.03 1.58
CA GLN A 35 -13.75 12.95 0.58
C GLN A 35 -14.49 11.61 0.60
N GLY A 36 -14.05 10.64 1.41
CA GLY A 36 -14.66 9.30 1.46
C GLY A 36 -14.34 8.43 0.25
N ILE A 37 -13.34 8.78 -0.57
CA ILE A 37 -12.93 7.99 -1.74
C ILE A 37 -12.20 6.72 -1.28
N VAL A 38 -11.33 6.86 -0.28
CA VAL A 38 -10.51 5.77 0.25
C VAL A 38 -10.59 5.69 1.76
N GLN A 39 -10.40 4.49 2.31
CA GLN A 39 -10.18 4.24 3.72
C GLN A 39 -8.90 3.42 3.86
N THR A 40 -7.90 3.98 4.54
CA THR A 40 -6.61 3.31 4.78
C THR A 40 -6.65 2.45 6.05
N TRP A 41 -5.89 1.36 6.06
CA TRP A 41 -5.57 0.55 7.23
C TRP A 41 -4.12 0.07 7.16
N ASP A 42 -3.48 -0.01 8.32
CA ASP A 42 -2.11 -0.50 8.50
C ASP A 42 -1.93 -1.01 9.94
N VAL A 43 -0.84 -1.74 10.20
CA VAL A 43 -0.61 -2.43 11.48
C VAL A 43 -0.56 -1.48 12.69
N SER A 44 -0.28 -0.18 12.48
CA SER A 44 -0.31 0.82 13.56
C SER A 44 -1.71 1.04 14.15
N ARG A 45 -2.76 0.50 13.52
CA ARG A 45 -4.16 0.59 13.98
C ARG A 45 -4.60 -0.55 14.88
N LEU A 46 -3.76 -1.57 15.06
CA LEU A 46 -4.07 -2.66 15.99
C LEU A 46 -4.21 -2.11 17.41
N MET A 47 -5.29 -2.50 18.10
CA MET A 47 -5.49 -2.10 19.49
C MET A 47 -4.67 -3.00 20.42
N PRO A 48 -4.14 -2.47 21.55
CA PRO A 48 -3.54 -3.30 22.58
C PRO A 48 -4.49 -4.41 23.04
N GLY A 49 -4.04 -5.66 22.96
CA GLY A 49 -4.85 -6.84 23.30
C GLY A 49 -5.58 -7.49 22.12
N GLU A 50 -5.52 -6.92 20.90
CA GLU A 50 -5.94 -7.63 19.69
C GLU A 50 -4.92 -8.70 19.30
N GLU A 51 -5.43 -9.84 18.82
CA GLU A 51 -4.60 -10.87 18.19
C GLU A 51 -4.17 -10.35 16.81
N GLY A 52 -3.00 -9.71 16.76
CA GLY A 52 -2.54 -8.92 15.60
C GLY A 52 -2.61 -9.68 14.27
N GLY A 53 -2.18 -10.95 14.23
CA GLY A 53 -2.21 -11.74 13.00
C GLY A 53 -3.62 -11.99 12.44
N VAL A 54 -4.64 -12.09 13.30
CA VAL A 54 -6.03 -12.29 12.86
C VAL A 54 -6.61 -10.99 12.30
N SER A 55 -6.38 -9.87 12.99
CA SER A 55 -6.83 -8.54 12.54
C SER A 55 -6.17 -8.13 11.23
N THR A 56 -4.83 -8.26 11.12
CA THR A 56 -4.09 -7.94 9.88
C THR A 56 -4.59 -8.78 8.70
N ARG A 57 -4.76 -10.09 8.89
CA ARG A 57 -5.28 -10.99 7.85
C ARG A 57 -6.69 -10.61 7.40
N ARG A 58 -7.57 -10.24 8.33
CA ARG A 58 -8.94 -9.81 8.00
C ARG A 58 -8.93 -8.55 7.14
N GLU A 59 -8.18 -7.53 7.56
CA GLU A 59 -8.11 -6.26 6.85
C GLU A 59 -7.51 -6.46 5.47
N LEU A 60 -6.41 -7.22 5.38
CA LEU A 60 -5.85 -7.63 4.10
C LEU A 60 -6.90 -8.31 3.22
N GLN A 61 -7.63 -9.32 3.72
CA GLN A 61 -8.64 -10.07 2.97
C GLN A 61 -9.84 -9.26 2.48
N THR A 62 -10.13 -8.11 3.10
CA THR A 62 -11.22 -7.22 2.69
C THR A 62 -10.75 -6.00 1.89
N ALA A 63 -9.44 -5.75 1.82
CA ALA A 63 -8.88 -4.63 1.07
C ALA A 63 -9.07 -4.80 -0.44
N GLU A 64 -9.56 -3.75 -1.08
CA GLU A 64 -9.68 -3.65 -2.54
C GLU A 64 -8.37 -3.19 -3.18
N ILE A 65 -7.54 -2.49 -2.43
CA ILE A 65 -6.20 -2.03 -2.85
C ILE A 65 -5.21 -2.43 -1.75
N VAL A 66 -4.08 -3.02 -2.15
CA VAL A 66 -2.95 -3.35 -1.27
C VAL A 66 -1.73 -2.57 -1.74
N LEU A 67 -1.25 -1.66 -0.91
CA LEU A 67 -0.04 -0.88 -1.14
C LEU A 67 1.14 -1.55 -0.43
N LEU A 68 2.25 -1.74 -1.14
CA LEU A 68 3.49 -2.28 -0.58
C LEU A 68 4.54 -1.18 -0.53
N LEU A 69 4.99 -0.75 0.65
CA LEU A 69 6.09 0.19 0.77
C LEU A 69 7.42 -0.57 0.65
N VAL A 70 7.92 -0.69 -0.58
CA VAL A 70 9.05 -1.54 -0.95
C VAL A 70 10.37 -0.85 -0.67
N SER A 71 11.18 -1.50 0.16
CA SER A 71 12.46 -1.04 0.67
C SER A 71 13.41 -2.22 0.94
N PRO A 72 14.70 -1.99 1.22
CA PRO A 72 15.60 -3.05 1.68
C PRO A 72 15.08 -3.78 2.94
N ASP A 73 14.56 -3.05 3.93
CA ASP A 73 14.03 -3.65 5.16
C ASP A 73 12.74 -4.44 4.91
N PHE A 74 11.89 -3.96 3.99
CA PHE A 74 10.70 -4.69 3.54
C PHE A 74 11.09 -6.02 2.87
N MET A 75 12.07 -5.98 1.97
CA MET A 75 12.53 -7.16 1.24
C MET A 75 13.24 -8.17 2.13
N ALA A 76 13.89 -7.74 3.20
CA ALA A 76 14.58 -8.60 4.17
C ALA A 76 13.66 -9.18 5.25
N ASN A 77 12.39 -8.73 5.34
CA ASN A 77 11.45 -9.19 6.36
C ASN A 77 10.67 -10.42 5.89
N GLU A 78 11.05 -11.60 6.40
CA GLU A 78 10.42 -12.88 6.02
C GLU A 78 8.93 -12.95 6.41
N GLU A 79 8.53 -12.35 7.53
CA GLU A 79 7.12 -12.39 7.98
C GLU A 79 6.21 -11.63 7.02
N VAL A 80 6.67 -10.48 6.50
CA VAL A 80 5.96 -9.70 5.46
C VAL A 80 5.94 -10.44 4.12
N TRP A 81 7.00 -11.19 3.82
CA TRP A 81 7.13 -12.00 2.60
C TRP A 81 6.29 -13.29 2.58
N ASN A 82 5.78 -13.73 3.73
CA ASN A 82 5.14 -15.03 3.90
C ASN A 82 3.68 -15.09 3.39
N GLU A 83 2.73 -15.46 4.25
CA GLU A 83 1.37 -15.82 3.85
C GLU A 83 0.56 -14.61 3.34
N GLU A 84 0.85 -13.42 3.85
CA GLU A 84 0.14 -12.18 3.50
C GLU A 84 0.40 -11.76 2.06
N MET A 85 1.67 -11.75 1.62
CA MET A 85 2.03 -11.43 0.25
C MET A 85 1.44 -12.44 -0.75
N LYS A 86 1.55 -13.74 -0.45
CA LYS A 86 0.96 -14.81 -1.27
C LYS A 86 -0.56 -14.67 -1.37
N SER A 87 -1.22 -14.35 -0.26
CA SER A 87 -2.67 -14.11 -0.21
C SER A 87 -3.08 -12.89 -1.03
N ALA A 88 -2.37 -11.78 -0.90
CA ALA A 88 -2.63 -10.56 -1.67
C ALA A 88 -2.47 -10.81 -3.18
N MET A 89 -1.39 -11.47 -3.58
CA MET A 89 -1.14 -11.83 -4.98
C MET A 89 -2.20 -12.79 -5.54
N ALA A 90 -2.57 -13.83 -4.79
CA ALA A 90 -3.60 -14.78 -5.22
C ALA A 90 -5.00 -14.15 -5.33
N ARG A 91 -5.28 -13.11 -4.55
CA ARG A 91 -6.50 -12.31 -4.66
C ARG A 91 -6.45 -11.38 -5.87
N HIS A 92 -5.28 -10.83 -6.18
CA HIS A 92 -5.09 -9.99 -7.35
C HIS A 92 -5.32 -10.75 -8.65
N GLU A 93 -4.79 -11.98 -8.74
CA GLU A 93 -4.99 -12.88 -9.88
C GLU A 93 -6.46 -13.31 -10.08
N LYS A 94 -7.33 -13.05 -9.11
CA LYS A 94 -8.77 -13.33 -9.17
C LYS A 94 -9.61 -12.05 -9.35
N ASP A 95 -8.98 -10.93 -9.69
CA ASP A 95 -9.59 -9.60 -9.82
C ASP A 95 -10.32 -9.11 -8.55
N LYS A 96 -9.90 -9.60 -7.37
CA LYS A 96 -10.51 -9.26 -6.07
C LYS A 96 -9.80 -8.14 -5.32
N THR A 97 -8.58 -7.79 -5.72
CA THR A 97 -7.79 -6.73 -5.10
C THR A 97 -6.74 -6.23 -6.08
N VAL A 98 -6.30 -4.98 -5.96
CA VAL A 98 -5.21 -4.41 -6.76
C VAL A 98 -3.97 -4.30 -5.88
N VAL A 99 -2.88 -4.99 -6.25
CA VAL A 99 -1.60 -4.88 -5.54
C VAL A 99 -0.73 -3.85 -6.25
N ILE A 100 -0.27 -2.85 -5.51
CA ILE A 100 0.55 -1.73 -6.03
C ILE A 100 1.85 -1.66 -5.23
N PRO A 101 2.98 -2.09 -5.82
CA PRO A 101 4.29 -1.81 -5.25
C PRO A 101 4.59 -0.32 -5.29
N ILE A 102 4.99 0.27 -4.17
CA ILE A 102 5.48 1.65 -4.06
C ILE A 102 6.94 1.58 -3.64
N ILE A 103 7.85 1.90 -4.56
CA ILE A 103 9.29 1.84 -4.31
C ILE A 103 9.68 3.06 -3.50
N ILE A 104 9.93 2.88 -2.20
CA ILE A 104 10.25 4.00 -1.30
C ILE A 104 11.75 4.20 -1.14
N ARG A 105 12.56 3.13 -1.25
CA ARG A 105 14.03 3.17 -1.19
C ARG A 105 14.65 2.31 -2.31
N PRO A 106 15.89 2.61 -2.78
CA PRO A 106 16.56 1.83 -3.81
C PRO A 106 16.77 0.39 -3.35
N ILE A 107 16.30 -0.56 -4.16
CA ILE A 107 16.42 -2.00 -3.91
C ILE A 107 16.22 -2.76 -5.22
N LEU A 108 16.75 -3.99 -5.31
CA LEU A 108 16.54 -4.92 -6.42
C LEU A 108 15.15 -5.58 -6.33
N TRP A 109 14.09 -4.77 -6.39
CA TRP A 109 12.70 -5.27 -6.30
C TRP A 109 12.24 -6.00 -7.55
N GLN A 110 12.96 -5.86 -8.67
CA GLN A 110 12.64 -6.52 -9.94
C GLN A 110 12.72 -8.05 -9.86
N GLU A 111 13.44 -8.58 -8.87
CA GLU A 111 13.52 -10.02 -8.57
C GLU A 111 12.36 -10.52 -7.70
N ALA A 112 11.50 -9.61 -7.22
CA ALA A 112 10.37 -9.97 -6.37
C ALA A 112 9.20 -10.54 -7.21
N PRO A 113 8.46 -11.55 -6.71
CA PRO A 113 7.21 -12.01 -7.31
C PRO A 113 6.16 -10.95 -7.70
N PHE A 114 6.14 -9.79 -7.04
CA PHE A 114 5.25 -8.67 -7.39
C PHE A 114 5.82 -7.74 -8.48
N ALA A 115 7.04 -7.98 -8.98
CA ALA A 115 7.67 -7.17 -10.03
C ALA A 115 6.92 -7.20 -11.37
N LYS A 116 6.06 -8.21 -11.56
CA LYS A 116 5.12 -8.28 -12.69
C LYS A 116 4.05 -7.18 -12.68
N PHE A 117 3.84 -6.52 -11.54
CA PHE A 117 2.88 -5.43 -11.39
C PHE A 117 3.53 -4.08 -11.69
N LYS A 118 2.73 -3.11 -12.15
CA LYS A 118 3.20 -1.74 -12.33
C LYS A 118 3.43 -1.10 -10.97
N ALA A 119 4.69 -0.77 -10.69
CA ALA A 119 5.08 -0.05 -9.48
C ALA A 119 4.83 1.45 -9.60
N LEU A 120 4.77 2.11 -8.44
CA LEU A 120 4.83 3.56 -8.28
C LEU A 120 6.10 3.96 -7.53
N PRO A 121 6.64 5.17 -7.75
CA PRO A 121 6.30 6.10 -8.83
C PRO A 121 6.49 5.49 -10.23
N ALA A 122 5.76 5.97 -11.23
CA ALA A 122 5.65 5.31 -12.54
C ALA A 122 6.95 5.34 -13.35
N ASN A 123 7.85 6.26 -13.01
CA ASN A 123 9.20 6.33 -13.57
C ASN A 123 10.16 5.27 -12.99
N GLY A 124 9.73 4.49 -12.00
CA GLY A 124 10.53 3.47 -11.33
C GLY A 124 11.60 4.03 -10.38
N LEU A 125 11.66 5.36 -10.19
CA LEU A 125 12.57 5.99 -9.25
C LEU A 125 12.02 5.86 -7.82
N PRO A 126 12.81 5.33 -6.87
CA PRO A 126 12.40 5.27 -5.47
C PRO A 126 12.05 6.65 -4.94
N VAL A 127 11.01 6.77 -4.11
CA VAL A 127 10.60 8.05 -3.48
C VAL A 127 11.78 8.78 -2.85
N SER A 128 12.67 8.06 -2.14
CA SER A 128 13.85 8.64 -1.48
C SER A 128 14.90 9.24 -2.42
N SER A 129 14.80 9.00 -3.73
CA SER A 129 15.75 9.49 -4.75
C SER A 129 15.28 10.76 -5.45
N TRP A 130 14.06 11.21 -5.18
CA TRP A 130 13.53 12.44 -5.73
C TRP A 130 14.13 13.65 -5.02
N ASN A 131 14.42 14.71 -5.79
CA ASN A 131 14.84 15.99 -5.21
C ASN A 131 13.77 16.58 -4.29
N ASN A 132 12.51 16.39 -4.64
CA ASN A 132 11.35 16.77 -3.85
C ASN A 132 10.48 15.54 -3.61
N THR A 133 10.50 15.02 -2.39
CA THR A 133 9.72 13.84 -2.00
C THR A 133 8.22 14.10 -2.01
N ASP A 134 7.77 15.35 -1.84
CA ASP A 134 6.34 15.69 -1.92
C ASP A 134 5.81 15.53 -3.34
N GLU A 135 6.61 15.81 -4.37
CA GLU A 135 6.23 15.56 -5.76
C GLU A 135 6.10 14.06 -6.05
N ALA A 136 7.03 13.26 -5.52
CA ALA A 136 6.98 11.80 -5.64
C ALA A 136 5.69 11.25 -5.01
N TRP A 137 5.35 11.71 -3.80
CA TRP A 137 4.16 11.27 -3.11
C TRP A 137 2.86 11.80 -3.71
N LEU A 138 2.87 13.02 -4.27
CA LEU A 138 1.74 13.56 -5.01
C LEU A 138 1.42 12.66 -6.21
N GLU A 139 2.42 12.27 -7.00
CA GLU A 139 2.23 11.33 -8.12
C GLU A 139 1.59 10.02 -7.63
N VAL A 140 2.12 9.45 -6.54
CA VAL A 140 1.59 8.22 -5.92
C VAL A 140 0.12 8.40 -5.53
N ALA A 141 -0.23 9.50 -4.85
CA ALA A 141 -1.59 9.78 -4.40
C ALA A 141 -2.57 9.99 -5.56
N GLU A 142 -2.16 10.70 -6.62
CA GLU A 142 -2.96 10.89 -7.84
C GLU A 142 -3.27 9.57 -8.53
N LYS A 143 -2.29 8.66 -8.62
CA LYS A 143 -2.49 7.32 -9.21
C LYS A 143 -3.38 6.44 -8.34
N ILE A 144 -3.22 6.48 -7.02
CA ILE A 144 -4.10 5.75 -6.09
C ILE A 144 -5.54 6.25 -6.21
N LYS A 145 -5.75 7.57 -6.28
CA LYS A 145 -7.08 8.16 -6.48
C LYS A 145 -7.72 7.66 -7.78
N LEU A 146 -6.98 7.69 -8.89
CA LEU A 146 -7.46 7.21 -10.18
C LEU A 146 -7.91 5.74 -10.10
N ILE A 147 -7.16 4.89 -9.39
CA ILE A 147 -7.50 3.48 -9.22
C ILE A 147 -8.72 3.30 -8.32
N ALA A 148 -8.89 4.16 -7.31
CA ALA A 148 -10.01 4.09 -6.38
C ALA A 148 -11.34 4.57 -6.99
N ASP A 149 -11.29 5.47 -7.97
CA ASP A 149 -12.45 5.98 -8.70
C ASP A 149 -13.02 4.97 -9.74
N TYR A 150 -12.28 3.89 -10.04
CA TYR A 150 -12.70 2.79 -10.94
C TYR A 150 -13.38 1.64 -10.17
#